data_AF-A0AAD9NR77-F1
#
_entry.id   AF-A0AAD9NR77-F1
#
_cell.length_a   1.000
_cell.length_b   1.000
_cell.length_c   1.000
_cell.angle_alpha   90.00
_cell.angle_beta   90.00
_cell.angle_gamma   90.00
#
_symmetry.space_group_name_H-M   'P 1'
#
loop_
_entity.id
_entity.type
_entity.pdbx_description
1 polymer ?
#
loop_
_entity_poly.entity_id
_entity_poly.type
_entity_poly.pdbx_seq_one_letter_code
_entity_poly.pdbx_strand_id
1 'polypeptide(L)'
;MRFDDPQATEMSMFSLILFILVLHLVQVAYDGVQPVTATLLSLLMIVHVRMLDIFVAPLGAVGLSAGKVWQRGEFSRIFISPLYHVSDWHLLYCMVSFAMKARCIEPYFGKGLFFWLVAAYAVIVNALVIPLAYMAYGIFGDSTFISRHAFGITGIIFALKVLTTQLIIDGNARVFVWAEFIIANMLMPRTTALSRWLP
;
A
#
# COMPACT_ATOMS: atom_id res chain seq x y z
N MET A 1 -10.52 -5.23 -36.08
CA MET A 1 -9.28 -4.79 -36.75
C MET A 1 -8.51 -3.99 -35.70
N ARG A 2 -7.37 -4.41 -35.13
CA ARG A 2 -6.35 -5.41 -35.44
C ARG A 2 -5.76 -5.81 -34.07
N PHE A 3 -5.79 -7.10 -33.73
CA PHE A 3 -5.30 -7.65 -32.46
C PHE A 3 -3.78 -7.95 -32.52
N ASP A 4 -2.99 -7.02 -33.05
CA ASP A 4 -1.55 -7.20 -33.27
C ASP A 4 -0.74 -6.06 -32.62
N ASP A 5 -1.05 -5.74 -31.36
CA ASP A 5 -0.14 -4.94 -30.53
C ASP A 5 0.46 -5.85 -29.45
N PRO A 6 1.70 -6.34 -29.63
CA PRO A 6 2.35 -7.24 -28.67
C PRO A 6 2.47 -6.62 -27.27
N GLN A 7 2.49 -5.29 -27.13
CA GLN A 7 2.49 -4.64 -25.81
C GLN A 7 1.13 -4.70 -25.10
N ALA A 8 0.02 -4.74 -25.84
CA ALA A 8 -1.31 -4.83 -25.26
C ALA A 8 -1.64 -6.26 -24.77
N THR A 9 -1.18 -7.28 -25.49
CA THR A 9 -1.34 -8.69 -25.11
C THR A 9 -0.45 -9.07 -23.93
N GLU A 10 0.80 -8.61 -23.89
CA GLU A 10 1.70 -8.83 -22.74
C GLU A 10 1.21 -8.14 -21.47
N MET A 11 0.68 -6.92 -21.57
CA MET A 11 0.09 -6.21 -20.43
C MET A 11 -1.18 -6.93 -19.91
N SER A 12 -2.00 -7.52 -20.80
CA SER A 12 -3.17 -8.32 -20.39
C SER A 12 -2.77 -9.64 -19.71
N MET A 13 -1.73 -10.32 -20.21
CA MET A 13 -1.25 -11.58 -19.67
C MET A 13 -0.62 -11.37 -18.29
N PHE A 14 0.16 -10.30 -18.14
CA PHE A 14 0.77 -9.92 -16.87
C PHE A 14 -0.27 -9.59 -15.80
N SER A 15 -1.28 -8.77 -16.12
CA SER A 15 -2.36 -8.46 -15.17
C SER A 15 -3.19 -9.71 -14.81
N LEU A 16 -3.33 -10.67 -15.73
CA LEU A 16 -4.01 -11.94 -15.45
C LEU A 16 -3.18 -12.85 -14.53
N ILE A 17 -1.87 -12.97 -14.77
CA ILE A 17 -0.94 -13.69 -13.88
C ILE A 17 -0.95 -13.06 -12.48
N LEU A 18 -0.90 -11.74 -12.41
CA LEU A 18 -1.00 -10.99 -11.16
C LEU A 18 -2.31 -11.31 -10.43
N PHE A 19 -3.43 -11.27 -11.13
CA PHE A 19 -4.73 -11.58 -10.54
C PHE A 19 -4.77 -13.00 -9.97
N ILE A 20 -4.27 -14.00 -10.71
CA ILE A 20 -4.20 -15.39 -10.24
C ILE A 20 -3.29 -15.50 -9.01
N LEU A 21 -2.14 -14.82 -9.01
CA LEU A 21 -1.22 -14.81 -7.88
C LEU A 21 -1.85 -14.19 -6.62
N VAL A 22 -2.62 -13.11 -6.80
CA VAL A 22 -3.38 -12.46 -5.73
C VAL A 22 -4.47 -13.38 -5.19
N LEU A 23 -5.23 -14.06 -6.06
CA LEU A 23 -6.23 -15.03 -5.61
C LEU A 23 -5.58 -16.17 -4.81
N HIS A 24 -4.40 -16.63 -5.22
CA HIS A 24 -3.66 -17.63 -4.47
C HIS A 24 -3.24 -17.12 -3.08
N LEU A 25 -2.76 -15.87 -2.97
CA LEU A 25 -2.43 -15.25 -1.67
C LEU A 25 -3.65 -15.15 -0.76
N VAL A 26 -4.82 -14.78 -1.32
CA VAL A 26 -6.09 -14.71 -0.57
C VAL A 26 -6.49 -16.10 -0.08
N GLN A 27 -6.41 -17.11 -0.95
CA GLN A 27 -6.72 -18.50 -0.59
C GLN A 27 -5.80 -18.98 0.54
N VAL A 28 -4.49 -18.77 0.42
CA VAL A 28 -3.51 -19.14 1.46
C VAL A 28 -3.80 -18.43 2.79
N ALA A 29 -4.21 -17.15 2.76
CA ALA A 29 -4.59 -16.42 3.97
C ALA A 29 -5.88 -16.99 4.59
N TYR A 30 -6.87 -17.35 3.77
CA TYR A 30 -8.12 -17.94 4.24
C TYR A 30 -7.91 -19.33 4.86
N ASP A 31 -7.15 -20.19 4.18
CA ASP A 31 -6.75 -21.52 4.65
C ASP A 31 -5.91 -21.45 5.93
N GLY A 32 -5.11 -20.38 6.07
CA GLY A 32 -4.36 -20.05 7.28
C GLY A 32 -5.18 -19.45 8.43
N VAL A 33 -6.52 -19.39 8.31
CA VAL A 33 -7.45 -18.86 9.32
C VAL A 33 -7.23 -17.35 9.60
N GLN A 34 -6.81 -16.58 8.59
CA GLN A 34 -6.54 -15.14 8.66
C GLN A 34 -7.58 -14.33 7.85
N PRO A 35 -8.85 -14.31 8.29
CA PRO A 35 -9.95 -13.74 7.51
C PRO A 35 -9.83 -12.23 7.33
N VAL A 36 -9.25 -11.50 8.28
CA VAL A 36 -9.08 -10.05 8.13
C VAL A 36 -8.06 -9.76 7.05
N THR A 37 -6.93 -10.49 7.06
CA THR A 37 -5.93 -10.42 6.00
C THR A 37 -6.55 -10.75 4.64
N ALA A 38 -7.24 -11.89 4.51
CA ALA A 38 -7.87 -12.29 3.26
C ALA A 38 -8.89 -11.24 2.75
N THR A 39 -9.70 -10.67 3.64
CA THR A 39 -10.68 -9.63 3.31
C THR A 39 -10.02 -8.36 2.81
N LEU A 40 -8.97 -7.89 3.50
CA LEU A 40 -8.24 -6.68 3.11
C LEU A 40 -7.53 -6.88 1.77
N LEU A 41 -6.87 -8.03 1.55
CA LEU A 41 -6.24 -8.36 0.28
C LEU A 41 -7.28 -8.37 -0.87
N SER A 42 -8.43 -8.99 -0.64
CA SER A 42 -9.52 -9.00 -1.62
C SER A 42 -10.03 -7.60 -1.94
N LEU A 43 -10.21 -6.76 -0.92
CA LEU A 43 -10.63 -5.37 -1.08
C LEU A 43 -9.62 -4.57 -1.92
N LEU A 44 -8.32 -4.72 -1.66
CA LEU A 44 -7.28 -4.04 -2.45
C LEU A 44 -7.33 -4.45 -3.92
N MET A 45 -7.54 -5.73 -4.21
CA MET A 45 -7.68 -6.22 -5.59
C MET A 45 -8.94 -5.67 -6.26
N ILE A 46 -10.09 -5.73 -5.58
CA ILE A 46 -11.38 -5.23 -6.07
C ILE A 46 -11.31 -3.75 -6.43
N VAL A 47 -10.66 -2.94 -5.57
CA VAL A 47 -10.46 -1.51 -5.80
C VAL A 47 -9.52 -1.28 -6.98
N HIS A 48 -8.42 -2.04 -7.09
CA HIS A 48 -7.44 -1.87 -8.16
C HIS A 48 -8.00 -2.18 -9.55
N VAL A 49 -8.73 -3.28 -9.70
CA VAL A 49 -9.38 -3.64 -10.98
C VAL A 49 -10.67 -2.86 -11.24
N ARG A 50 -11.08 -1.99 -10.30
CA ARG A 50 -12.31 -1.20 -10.36
C ARG A 50 -13.55 -2.06 -10.60
N MET A 51 -13.63 -3.19 -9.89
CA MET A 51 -14.69 -4.17 -10.09
C MET A 51 -16.09 -3.61 -9.78
N LEU A 52 -16.19 -2.62 -8.90
CA LEU A 52 -17.43 -1.95 -8.52
C LEU A 52 -17.41 -0.48 -8.94
N ASP A 53 -18.54 0.02 -9.44
CA ASP A 53 -18.71 1.41 -9.91
C ASP A 53 -18.35 2.46 -8.84
N ILE A 54 -18.52 2.11 -7.56
CA ILE A 54 -18.15 2.96 -6.42
C ILE A 54 -16.63 3.25 -6.33
N PHE A 55 -15.78 2.47 -7.01
CA PHE A 55 -14.32 2.59 -6.95
C PHE A 55 -13.70 3.23 -8.20
N VAL A 56 -14.49 3.79 -9.11
CA VAL A 56 -14.03 4.34 -10.40
C VAL A 56 -13.36 5.72 -10.28
N ALA A 57 -13.29 6.28 -9.07
CA ALA A 57 -12.71 7.60 -8.81
C ALA A 57 -11.28 7.73 -9.39
N PRO A 58 -10.96 8.83 -10.10
CA PRO A 58 -9.63 9.03 -10.66
C PRO A 58 -8.59 9.22 -9.55
N LEU A 59 -7.35 8.76 -9.78
CA LEU A 59 -6.27 8.82 -8.78
C LEU A 59 -6.06 10.23 -8.20
N GLY A 60 -6.18 11.29 -9.02
CA GLY A 60 -6.08 12.67 -8.54
C GLY A 60 -7.17 13.08 -7.54
N ALA A 61 -8.35 12.43 -7.58
CA ALA A 61 -9.46 12.69 -6.67
C ALA A 61 -9.32 11.97 -5.33
N VAL A 62 -8.58 10.86 -5.27
CA VAL A 62 -8.44 10.01 -4.06
C VAL A 62 -7.06 10.07 -3.41
N GLY A 63 -6.04 10.46 -4.16
CA GLY A 63 -4.66 10.49 -3.66
C GLY A 63 -4.48 11.47 -2.50
N LEU A 64 -3.64 11.09 -1.55
CA LEU A 64 -3.33 11.89 -0.38
C LEU A 64 -2.37 13.03 -0.76
N SER A 65 -2.88 14.26 -0.82
CA SER A 65 -2.09 15.47 -1.01
C SER A 65 -2.23 16.35 0.22
N ALA A 66 -1.11 16.75 0.83
CA ALA A 66 -1.10 17.54 2.05
C ALA A 66 -1.81 18.90 1.86
N GLY A 67 -1.59 19.55 0.72
CA GLY A 67 -2.27 20.78 0.36
C GLY A 67 -3.78 20.61 0.25
N LYS A 68 -4.27 19.54 -0.40
CA LYS A 68 -5.72 19.27 -0.50
C LYS A 68 -6.35 18.93 0.84
N VAL A 69 -5.68 18.13 1.67
CA VAL A 69 -6.23 17.78 2.98
C VAL A 69 -6.28 19.00 3.90
N TRP A 70 -5.18 19.75 3.99
CA TRP A 70 -5.07 20.85 4.95
C TRP A 70 -5.77 22.13 4.48
N GLN A 71 -5.61 22.51 3.20
CA GLN A 71 -6.15 23.77 2.68
C GLN A 71 -7.60 23.65 2.19
N ARG A 72 -8.01 22.47 1.72
CA ARG A 72 -9.36 22.24 1.17
C ARG A 72 -10.24 21.38 2.09
N GLY A 73 -9.73 20.95 3.24
CA GLY A 73 -10.48 20.15 4.21
C GLY A 73 -10.85 18.75 3.71
N GLU A 74 -10.14 18.22 2.71
CA GLU A 74 -10.47 16.94 2.07
C GLU A 74 -9.95 15.73 2.88
N PHE A 75 -10.36 15.63 4.15
CA PHE A 75 -9.87 14.61 5.11
C PHE A 75 -10.25 13.17 4.74
N SER A 76 -11.27 12.97 3.89
CA SER A 76 -11.64 11.65 3.36
C SER A 76 -10.47 10.95 2.66
N ARG A 77 -9.54 11.74 2.07
CA ARG A 77 -8.32 11.23 1.43
C ARG A 77 -7.43 10.44 2.38
N ILE A 78 -7.43 10.74 3.67
CA ILE A 78 -6.66 10.01 4.70
C ILE A 78 -7.11 8.55 4.79
N PHE A 79 -8.41 8.29 4.59
CA PHE A 79 -8.98 6.95 4.71
C PHE A 79 -9.00 6.21 3.37
N ILE A 80 -9.20 6.93 2.27
CA ILE A 80 -9.42 6.33 0.95
C ILE A 80 -8.10 6.07 0.23
N SER A 81 -7.08 6.93 0.38
CA SER A 81 -5.82 6.81 -0.37
C SER A 81 -5.09 5.47 -0.22
N PRO A 82 -5.14 4.75 0.92
CA PRO A 82 -4.46 3.46 1.05
C PRO A 82 -5.04 2.35 0.16
N LEU A 83 -6.32 2.46 -0.20
CA LEU A 83 -6.99 1.44 -1.01
C LEU A 83 -6.55 1.51 -2.47
N TYR A 84 -6.12 2.69 -2.94
CA TYR A 84 -5.70 2.92 -4.32
C TYR A 84 -4.21 2.69 -4.50
N HIS A 85 -3.83 2.04 -5.59
CA HIS A 85 -2.44 1.77 -5.95
C HIS A 85 -2.16 2.32 -7.36
N VAL A 86 -0.94 2.83 -7.59
CA VAL A 86 -0.57 3.49 -8.85
C VAL A 86 -0.18 2.54 -9.98
N SER A 87 0.10 1.27 -9.67
CA SER A 87 0.48 0.25 -10.65
C SER A 87 0.28 -1.16 -10.12
N ASP A 88 0.23 -2.13 -11.04
CA ASP A 88 0.14 -3.57 -10.78
C ASP A 88 1.27 -4.08 -9.87
N TRP A 89 2.52 -3.68 -10.16
CA TRP A 89 3.68 -4.00 -9.33
C TRP A 89 3.59 -3.43 -7.91
N HIS A 90 3.03 -2.22 -7.78
CA HIS A 90 2.83 -1.59 -6.47
C HIS A 90 1.78 -2.31 -5.64
N LEU A 91 0.69 -2.73 -6.27
CA LEU A 91 -0.29 -3.57 -5.61
C LEU A 91 0.33 -4.92 -5.20
N LEU A 92 1.00 -5.62 -6.12
CA LEU A 92 1.56 -6.94 -5.87
C LEU A 92 2.48 -6.96 -4.65
N TYR A 93 3.46 -6.05 -4.63
CA TYR A 93 4.38 -5.92 -3.51
C TYR A 93 3.62 -5.63 -2.22
N CYS A 94 2.67 -4.69 -2.25
CA CYS A 94 1.89 -4.36 -1.07
C CYS A 94 1.13 -5.57 -0.51
N MET A 95 0.49 -6.34 -1.39
CA MET A 95 -0.28 -7.52 -1.00
C MET A 95 0.60 -8.63 -0.43
N VAL A 96 1.69 -8.98 -1.12
CA VAL A 96 2.65 -10.00 -0.65
C VAL A 96 3.27 -9.58 0.68
N SER A 97 3.79 -8.36 0.75
CA SER A 97 4.41 -7.85 1.97
C SER A 97 3.41 -7.79 3.11
N PHE A 98 2.20 -7.28 2.90
CA PHE A 98 1.15 -7.25 3.92
C PHE A 98 0.81 -8.65 4.42
N ALA A 99 0.56 -9.60 3.51
CA ALA A 99 0.24 -10.99 3.85
C ALA A 99 1.32 -11.63 4.73
N MET A 100 2.60 -11.42 4.43
CA MET A 100 3.71 -11.95 5.22
C MET A 100 3.73 -11.44 6.67
N LYS A 101 3.47 -10.14 6.89
CA LYS A 101 3.45 -9.57 8.26
C LYS A 101 2.20 -10.00 9.00
N ALA A 102 1.06 -9.91 8.30
CA ALA A 102 -0.23 -10.26 8.86
C ALA A 102 -0.30 -11.73 9.27
N ARG A 103 0.45 -12.62 8.58
CA ARG A 103 0.53 -14.05 8.92
C ARG A 103 0.96 -14.32 10.36
N CYS A 104 1.82 -13.48 10.90
CA CYS A 104 2.28 -13.61 12.29
C CYS A 104 1.43 -12.78 13.25
N ILE A 105 0.99 -11.59 12.84
CA ILE A 105 0.29 -10.63 13.70
C ILE A 105 -1.18 -11.02 13.94
N GLU A 106 -1.92 -11.42 12.90
CA GLU A 106 -3.36 -11.70 13.03
C GLU A 106 -3.65 -12.86 14.00
N PRO A 107 -2.91 -13.99 13.96
CA PRO A 107 -3.08 -15.04 14.96
C PRO A 107 -2.64 -14.61 16.36
N TYR A 108 -1.62 -13.76 16.48
CA TYR A 108 -1.08 -13.31 17.76
C TYR A 108 -2.05 -12.39 18.53
N PHE A 109 -2.65 -11.42 17.84
CA PHE A 109 -3.61 -10.48 18.45
C PHE A 109 -5.07 -10.91 18.31
N GLY A 110 -5.36 -11.87 17.43
CA GLY A 110 -6.71 -12.22 17.02
C GLY A 110 -7.30 -11.23 16.00
N LYS A 111 -8.35 -11.69 15.32
CA LYS A 111 -8.98 -11.03 14.16
C LYS A 111 -9.45 -9.60 14.48
N GLY A 112 -10.19 -9.43 15.57
CA GLY A 112 -10.78 -8.13 15.94
C GLY A 112 -9.74 -7.07 16.25
N LEU A 113 -8.75 -7.39 17.09
CA LEU A 113 -7.70 -6.45 17.46
C LEU A 113 -6.76 -6.16 16.28
N PHE A 114 -6.46 -7.17 15.46
CA PHE A 114 -5.68 -6.97 14.24
C PHE A 114 -6.36 -6.00 13.27
N PHE A 115 -7.68 -6.12 13.07
CA PHE A 115 -8.43 -5.17 12.25
C PHE A 115 -8.28 -3.72 12.77
N TRP A 116 -8.50 -3.50 14.06
CA TRP A 116 -8.36 -2.17 14.65
C TRP A 116 -6.93 -1.63 14.61
N LEU A 117 -5.94 -2.50 14.78
CA LEU A 117 -4.53 -2.16 14.64
C LEU A 117 -4.20 -1.65 13.23
N VAL A 118 -4.64 -2.38 12.19
CA VAL A 118 -4.44 -1.98 10.79
C VAL A 118 -5.15 -0.66 10.49
N ALA A 119 -6.39 -0.50 10.97
CA ALA A 119 -7.15 0.73 10.81
C ALA A 119 -6.47 1.94 11.49
N ALA A 120 -5.99 1.76 12.72
CA ALA A 120 -5.27 2.80 13.45
C ALA A 120 -3.98 3.19 12.72
N TYR A 121 -3.20 2.21 12.24
CA TYR A 121 -2.00 2.49 11.45
C TYR A 121 -2.32 3.21 10.14
N ALA A 122 -3.41 2.86 9.45
CA ALA A 122 -3.83 3.57 8.24
C ALA A 122 -4.05 5.07 8.53
N VAL A 123 -4.79 5.40 9.59
CA VAL A 123 -5.06 6.79 9.96
C VAL A 123 -3.80 7.52 10.40
N ILE A 124 -3.03 6.94 11.32
CA ILE A 124 -1.84 7.57 11.90
C ILE A 124 -0.80 7.83 10.82
N VAL A 125 -0.47 6.83 10.00
CA VAL A 125 0.55 6.95 8.95
C VAL A 125 0.16 8.04 7.94
N ASN A 126 -1.09 8.07 7.48
CA ASN A 126 -1.52 9.05 6.51
C ASN A 126 -1.65 10.46 7.11
N ALA A 127 -2.10 10.56 8.36
CA ALA A 127 -2.13 11.84 9.07
C ALA A 127 -0.72 12.40 9.22
N LEU A 128 0.29 11.57 9.51
CA LEU A 128 1.69 11.98 9.65
C LEU A 128 2.33 12.47 8.35
N VAL A 129 1.84 12.04 7.18
CA VAL A 129 2.33 12.53 5.88
C VAL A 129 2.08 14.03 5.72
N ILE A 130 0.98 14.56 6.28
CA ILE A 130 0.58 15.96 6.12
C ILE A 130 1.60 16.92 6.76
N PRO A 131 1.88 16.87 8.08
CA PRO A 131 2.85 17.77 8.68
C PRO A 131 4.26 17.54 8.13
N LEU A 132 4.61 16.32 7.74
CA LEU A 132 5.93 16.02 7.15
C LEU A 132 6.11 16.71 5.79
N ALA A 133 5.06 16.72 4.96
CA ALA A 133 5.05 17.44 3.69
C ALA A 133 5.16 18.96 3.87
N TYR A 134 4.47 19.52 4.87
CA TYR A 134 4.57 20.95 5.20
C TYR A 134 5.95 21.33 5.76
N MET A 135 6.54 20.47 6.59
CA MET A 135 7.89 20.67 7.10
C MET A 135 8.91 20.67 5.97
N ALA A 136 8.82 19.73 5.04
CA ALA A 136 9.68 19.70 3.86
C ALA A 136 9.50 20.94 2.97
N TYR A 137 8.25 21.37 2.76
CA TYR A 137 7.98 22.64 2.07
C TYR A 137 8.64 23.83 2.77
N GLY A 138 8.58 23.92 4.10
CA GLY A 138 9.22 25.00 4.87
C GLY A 138 10.75 24.98 4.82
N ILE A 139 11.38 23.80 4.74
CA ILE A 139 12.84 23.66 4.68
C ILE A 139 13.38 23.93 3.28
N PHE A 140 12.73 23.39 2.25
CA PHE A 140 13.26 23.41 0.88
C PHE A 140 12.61 24.47 -0.02
N GLY A 141 11.50 25.08 0.41
CA GLY A 141 10.76 26.06 -0.39
C GLY A 141 10.01 25.49 -1.59
N ASP A 142 10.02 24.17 -1.79
CA ASP A 142 9.41 23.53 -2.97
C ASP A 142 7.96 23.09 -2.70
N SER A 143 7.02 23.75 -3.39
CA SER A 143 5.59 23.46 -3.32
C SER A 143 5.20 22.07 -3.86
N THR A 144 6.11 21.35 -4.52
CA THR A 144 5.86 19.96 -4.96
C THR A 144 5.61 19.04 -3.77
N PHE A 145 6.20 19.30 -2.60
CA PHE A 145 6.00 18.44 -1.41
C PHE A 145 4.57 18.41 -0.90
N ILE A 146 3.84 19.53 -0.99
CA ILE A 146 2.44 19.62 -0.54
C ILE A 146 1.43 19.25 -1.64
N SER A 147 1.84 19.29 -2.92
CA SER A 147 0.97 19.00 -4.08
C SER A 147 1.11 17.58 -4.63
N ARG A 148 2.19 16.87 -4.31
CA ARG A 148 2.36 15.43 -4.63
C ARG A 148 1.26 14.59 -3.98
N HIS A 149 0.85 13.54 -4.68
CA HIS A 149 -0.17 12.60 -4.23
C HIS A 149 0.47 11.29 -3.78
N ALA A 150 0.09 10.80 -2.61
CA ALA A 150 0.48 9.49 -2.10
C ALA A 150 -0.68 8.48 -2.17
N PHE A 151 -0.34 7.22 -2.35
CA PHE A 151 -1.24 6.10 -2.57
C PHE A 151 -0.72 4.83 -1.88
N GLY A 152 -1.62 3.90 -1.60
CA GLY A 152 -1.31 2.54 -1.18
C GLY A 152 -1.03 2.36 0.32
N ILE A 153 -0.78 1.11 0.70
CA ILE A 153 -0.63 0.69 2.10
C ILE A 153 0.82 0.59 2.59
N THR A 154 1.80 1.06 1.82
CA THR A 154 3.24 0.88 2.12
C THR A 154 3.65 1.39 3.51
N GLY A 155 3.13 2.53 3.95
CA GLY A 155 3.42 3.02 5.30
C GLY A 155 2.77 2.19 6.41
N ILE A 156 1.61 1.57 6.15
CA ILE A 156 0.96 0.60 7.07
C ILE A 156 1.82 -0.66 7.17
N ILE A 157 2.31 -1.16 6.04
CA ILE A 157 3.24 -2.31 6.00
C ILE A 157 4.50 -2.00 6.79
N PHE A 158 5.04 -0.79 6.67
CA PHE A 158 6.19 -0.35 7.46
C PHE A 158 5.89 -0.37 8.97
N ALA A 159 4.75 0.15 9.41
CA ALA A 159 4.35 0.11 10.81
C ALA A 159 4.19 -1.34 11.32
N LEU A 160 3.53 -2.21 10.56
CA LEU A 160 3.38 -3.63 10.90
C LEU A 160 4.73 -4.35 10.93
N LYS A 161 5.66 -3.98 10.07
CA LYS A 161 7.01 -4.53 10.05
C LYS A 161 7.78 -4.17 11.31
N VAL A 162 7.75 -2.90 11.72
CA VAL A 162 8.34 -2.46 13.00
C VAL A 162 7.73 -3.25 14.14
N LEU A 163 6.40 -3.38 14.19
CA LEU A 163 5.71 -4.15 15.22
C LEU A 163 6.14 -5.63 15.24
N THR A 164 6.16 -6.29 14.08
CA THR A 164 6.55 -7.70 13.95
C THR A 164 7.99 -7.91 14.42
N THR A 165 8.92 -7.03 14.04
CA THR A 165 10.33 -7.12 14.45
C THR A 165 10.51 -6.90 15.96
N GLN A 166 9.69 -6.09 16.60
CA GLN A 166 9.79 -5.86 18.05
C GLN A 166 9.16 -6.97 18.88
N LEU A 167 8.05 -7.56 18.40
CA LEU A 167 7.22 -8.47 19.20
C LEU A 167 7.43 -9.95 18.88
N ILE A 168 7.78 -10.29 17.65
CA ILE A 168 7.68 -11.67 17.16
C ILE A 168 9.04 -12.23 16.73
N ILE A 169 9.94 -11.40 16.19
CA ILE A 169 11.15 -11.91 15.57
C ILE A 169 12.43 -11.58 16.35
N ASP A 170 13.18 -12.62 16.73
CA ASP A 170 14.54 -12.52 17.25
C ASP A 170 15.55 -12.04 16.18
N GLY A 171 16.68 -11.48 16.65
CA GLY A 171 17.60 -10.59 15.90
C GLY A 171 18.05 -11.00 14.48
N ASN A 172 17.97 -12.28 14.10
CA ASN A 172 18.37 -12.76 12.77
C ASN A 172 17.45 -12.34 11.61
N ALA A 173 16.16 -12.04 11.83
CA ALA A 173 15.31 -11.59 10.73
C ALA A 173 15.40 -10.09 10.41
N ARG A 174 16.32 -9.35 11.06
CA ARG A 174 16.70 -8.00 10.61
C ARG A 174 17.24 -8.00 9.19
N VAL A 175 17.85 -9.10 8.73
CA VAL A 175 18.33 -9.23 7.34
C VAL A 175 17.17 -9.24 6.34
N PHE A 176 16.06 -9.92 6.67
CA PHE A 176 14.85 -9.92 5.84
C PHE A 176 14.21 -8.53 5.75
N VAL A 177 14.32 -7.73 6.81
CA VAL A 177 13.87 -6.33 6.82
C VAL A 177 14.63 -5.49 5.79
N TRP A 178 15.95 -5.61 5.73
CA TRP A 178 16.77 -4.88 4.76
C TRP A 178 16.60 -5.41 3.34
N ALA A 179 16.53 -6.74 3.15
CA ALA A 179 16.28 -7.34 1.84
C ALA A 179 14.96 -6.88 1.22
N GLU A 180 13.88 -6.86 2.00
CA GLU A 180 12.59 -6.36 1.53
C GLU A 180 12.67 -4.87 1.14
N PHE A 181 13.43 -4.07 1.89
CA PHE A 181 13.59 -2.64 1.60
C PHE A 181 14.36 -2.42 0.30
N ILE A 182 15.40 -3.21 0.05
CA ILE A 182 16.16 -3.18 -1.21
C ILE A 182 15.27 -3.59 -2.38
N ILE A 183 14.54 -4.71 -2.25
CA ILE A 183 13.61 -5.20 -3.27
C ILE A 183 12.53 -4.16 -3.58
N ALA A 184 11.97 -3.48 -2.57
CA ALA A 184 11.00 -2.41 -2.76
C ALA A 184 11.56 -1.25 -3.59
N ASN A 185 12.80 -0.84 -3.32
CA ASN A 185 13.44 0.25 -4.06
C ASN A 185 13.83 -0.17 -5.49
N MET A 186 14.17 -1.44 -5.72
CA MET A 186 14.49 -1.95 -7.06
C MET A 186 13.26 -2.17 -7.93
N LEU A 187 12.18 -2.74 -7.37
CA LEU A 187 10.94 -3.01 -8.10
C LEU A 187 10.09 -1.75 -8.31
N MET A 188 10.22 -0.78 -7.40
CA MET A 188 9.44 0.46 -7.45
C MET A 188 10.25 1.70 -7.11
N PRO A 189 11.18 2.09 -8.00
CA PRO A 189 12.03 3.25 -7.81
C PRO A 189 11.29 4.59 -7.86
N ARG A 190 9.95 4.62 -8.03
CA ARG A 190 9.13 5.85 -8.10
C ARG A 190 8.08 5.98 -6.98
N THR A 191 7.96 5.01 -6.07
CA THR A 191 6.89 5.01 -5.05
C THR A 191 7.37 4.84 -3.62
N THR A 192 8.63 4.43 -3.40
CA THR A 192 9.24 4.27 -2.07
C THR A 192 9.49 5.60 -1.38
N ALA A 193 9.51 5.59 -0.05
CA ALA A 193 9.73 6.79 0.77
C ALA A 193 11.00 7.55 0.36
N LEU A 194 12.06 6.90 -0.14
CA LEU A 194 13.31 7.56 -0.55
C LEU A 194 13.22 8.21 -1.94
N SER A 195 12.63 7.51 -2.92
CA SER A 195 12.43 8.03 -4.28
C SER A 195 11.37 9.13 -4.37
N ARG A 196 10.53 9.24 -3.35
CA ARG A 196 9.55 10.33 -3.20
C ARG A 196 10.20 11.70 -2.91
N TRP A 197 11.47 11.74 -2.49
CA TRP A 197 12.21 12.97 -2.11
C TRP A 197 13.44 13.29 -2.97
N LEU A 198 13.81 12.43 -3.92
CA LEU A 198 14.87 12.73 -4.88
C LEU A 198 14.25 13.24 -6.19
N PRO A 199 14.82 14.30 -6.80
CA PRO A 199 14.32 14.90 -8.04
C PRO A 199 14.37 13.94 -9.23
#